data_AF-A0A453PFQ4-F1
#
_entry.id   AF-A0A453PFQ4-F1
#
_cell.length_a   1.000
_cell.length_b   1.000
_cell.length_c   1.000
_cell.angle_alpha   90.00
_cell.angle_beta   90.00
_cell.angle_gamma   90.00
#
_symmetry.space_group_name_H-M   'P 1'
#
loop_
_entity.id
_entity.type
_entity.pdbx_description
1 polymer ?
#
loop_
_entity_poly.entity_id
_entity_poly.type
_entity_poly.pdbx_seq_one_letter_code
_entity_poly.pdbx_strand_id
1 'polypeptide(L)'
;MKAKLYRLLEQRSATCPYFVIPLWRGSGYTTMFMQVQLPHMIFTGLEDYKARGTQASPYYTVTHFTEFAETKDTVLVRGDVVFTSKLTDAEAKCLLETAHSFYLNDVRYKLVERFNKETHDFEFKDVLQALEMPSM
;
A
#
# COMPACT_ATOMS: atom_id res chain seq x y z
N MET A 1 -13.95 1.43 6.47
CA MET A 1 -12.93 1.20 7.53
C MET A 1 -13.46 1.75 8.86
N LYS A 2 -13.09 1.16 10.01
CA LYS A 2 -13.44 1.72 11.34
C LYS A 2 -12.60 2.96 11.67
N ALA A 3 -13.14 3.95 12.38
CA ALA A 3 -12.45 5.21 12.63
C ALA A 3 -11.12 5.02 13.39
N LYS A 4 -11.10 4.09 14.36
CA LYS A 4 -9.86 3.75 15.09
C LYS A 4 -8.75 3.19 14.20
N LEU A 5 -9.11 2.41 13.17
CA LEU A 5 -8.13 1.83 12.24
C LEU A 5 -7.56 2.91 11.33
N TYR A 6 -8.40 3.85 10.89
CA TYR A 6 -7.94 5.00 10.10
C TYR A 6 -6.94 5.85 10.88
N ARG A 7 -7.21 6.16 12.15
CA ARG A 7 -6.25 6.90 13.01
C ARG A 7 -4.92 6.16 13.17
N LEU A 8 -4.96 4.83 13.32
CA LEU A 8 -3.73 4.03 13.38
C LEU A 8 -2.95 4.11 12.06
N LEU A 9 -3.63 4.00 10.92
CA LEU A 9 -3.03 4.16 9.59
C LEU A 9 -2.39 5.54 9.43
N GLU A 10 -3.07 6.60 9.88
CA GLU A 10 -2.60 7.99 9.87
C GLU A 10 -1.33 8.16 10.68
N GLN A 11 -1.36 7.72 11.95
CA GLN A 11 -0.20 7.78 12.84
C GLN A 11 1.01 7.05 12.24
N ARG A 12 0.80 5.88 11.66
CA ARG A 12 1.87 5.02 11.13
C ARG A 12 2.46 5.55 9.83
N SER A 13 1.63 6.06 8.94
CA SER A 13 2.08 6.61 7.66
C SER A 13 2.73 7.98 7.78
N ALA A 14 2.42 8.76 8.83
CA ALA A 14 3.04 10.08 9.05
C ALA A 14 4.58 10.03 9.13
N THR A 15 5.16 8.94 9.65
CA THR A 15 6.62 8.75 9.72
C THR A 15 7.16 7.68 8.79
N CYS A 16 6.28 6.83 8.25
CA CYS A 16 6.64 5.75 7.35
C CYS A 16 5.73 5.80 6.11
N PRO A 17 5.89 6.80 5.21
CA PRO A 17 4.95 7.02 4.11
C PRO A 17 5.21 6.13 2.89
N TYR A 18 6.33 5.41 2.84
CA TYR A 18 6.72 4.63 1.65
C TYR A 18 6.73 3.14 1.93
N PHE A 19 6.36 2.33 0.95
CA PHE A 19 6.58 0.88 1.04
C PHE A 19 6.55 0.24 -0.34
N VAL A 20 6.87 -1.05 -0.40
CA VAL A 20 6.74 -1.87 -1.61
C VAL A 20 5.97 -3.14 -1.29
N ILE A 21 5.03 -3.52 -2.15
CA ILE A 21 4.25 -4.77 -2.01
C ILE A 21 4.20 -5.53 -3.34
N PRO A 22 4.16 -6.87 -3.32
CA PRO A 22 3.97 -7.67 -4.51
C PRO A 22 2.49 -7.66 -4.95
N LEU A 23 2.27 -7.61 -6.26
CA LEU A 23 1.01 -7.95 -6.91
C LEU A 23 1.19 -9.28 -7.64
N TRP A 24 0.58 -10.35 -7.14
CA TRP A 24 0.71 -11.67 -7.75
C TRP A 24 -0.01 -11.77 -9.10
N ARG A 25 0.67 -12.35 -10.09
CA ARG A 25 0.20 -12.51 -11.47
C ARG A 25 0.68 -13.83 -12.05
N GLY A 26 -0.24 -14.79 -12.21
CA GLY A 26 0.08 -16.09 -12.80
C GLY A 26 1.16 -16.81 -11.98
N SER A 27 2.35 -16.97 -12.57
CA SER A 27 3.50 -17.67 -11.97
C SER A 27 4.52 -16.75 -11.29
N GLY A 28 4.24 -15.45 -11.14
CA GLY A 28 5.15 -14.50 -10.48
C GLY A 28 4.42 -13.30 -9.90
N TYR A 29 5.15 -12.21 -9.65
CA TYR A 29 4.58 -10.96 -9.15
C TYR A 29 5.18 -9.74 -9.82
N THR A 30 4.43 -8.63 -9.81
CA THR A 30 4.95 -7.29 -10.10
C THR A 30 5.08 -6.52 -8.79
N THR A 31 6.20 -5.85 -8.56
CA THR A 31 6.35 -5.02 -7.36
C THR A 31 5.71 -3.65 -7.56
N MET A 32 4.86 -3.27 -6.61
CA MET A 32 4.21 -1.97 -6.55
C MET A 32 4.90 -1.12 -5.50
N PHE A 33 5.26 0.11 -5.87
CA PHE A 33 5.66 1.15 -4.94
C PHE A 33 4.42 1.89 -4.44
N MET A 34 4.31 2.06 -3.12
CA MET A 34 3.21 2.81 -2.50
C MET A 34 3.71 4.05 -1.78
N GLN A 35 2.94 5.12 -1.90
CA GLN A 35 3.08 6.36 -1.16
C GLN A 35 1.79 6.58 -0.36
N VAL A 36 1.88 6.60 0.96
CA VAL A 36 0.76 6.78 1.89
C VAL A 36 0.88 8.18 2.49
N GLN A 37 0.09 9.11 1.96
CA GLN A 37 0.03 10.50 2.38
C GLN A 37 -1.43 10.84 2.64
N LEU A 38 -1.90 10.51 3.85
CA LEU A 38 -3.34 10.58 4.13
C LEU A 38 -3.90 11.99 3.90
N PRO A 39 -5.11 12.09 3.34
CA PRO A 39 -6.09 11.00 3.15
C PRO A 39 -5.86 10.12 1.91
N HIS A 40 -4.77 10.33 1.16
CA HIS A 40 -4.50 9.65 -0.10
C HIS A 40 -3.47 8.51 0.00
N MET A 41 -3.65 7.47 -0.82
CA MET A 41 -2.60 6.51 -1.14
C MET A 41 -2.40 6.43 -2.65
N ILE A 42 -1.16 6.30 -3.07
CA ILE A 42 -0.78 6.23 -4.48
C ILE A 42 0.02 4.95 -4.68
N PHE A 43 -0.34 4.17 -5.71
CA PHE A 43 0.33 2.95 -6.09
C PHE A 43 0.85 3.08 -7.52
N THR A 44 2.13 2.83 -7.70
CA THR A 44 2.83 2.93 -8.99
C THR A 44 3.66 1.67 -9.19
N GLY A 45 3.75 1.17 -10.42
CA GLY A 45 4.68 0.07 -10.72
C GLY A 45 6.11 0.47 -10.35
N LEU A 46 6.83 -0.35 -9.58
CA LEU A 46 8.16 0.01 -9.07
C LEU A 46 9.15 0.29 -10.20
N GLU A 47 9.12 -0.51 -11.28
CA GLU A 47 10.01 -0.32 -12.42
C GLU A 47 9.70 0.97 -13.19
N ASP A 48 8.42 1.33 -13.35
CA ASP A 48 8.03 2.60 -13.96
C ASP A 48 8.47 3.79 -13.11
N TYR A 49 8.36 3.67 -11.78
CA TYR A 49 8.83 4.69 -10.85
C TYR A 49 10.35 4.84 -10.89
N LYS A 50 11.12 3.74 -10.95
CA LYS A 50 12.58 3.81 -11.12
C LYS A 50 12.98 4.49 -12.43
N ALA A 51 12.25 4.23 -13.52
CA ALA A 51 12.55 4.78 -14.83
C ALA A 51 12.19 6.27 -14.98
N ARG A 52 11.12 6.75 -14.30
CA ARG A 52 10.55 8.08 -14.53
C ARG A 52 10.43 8.97 -13.28
N GLY A 53 10.74 8.44 -12.10
CA GLY A 53 10.58 9.12 -10.83
C GLY A 53 9.15 9.60 -10.60
N THR A 54 9.01 10.86 -10.17
CA THR A 54 7.72 11.51 -9.91
C THR A 54 6.87 11.75 -11.16
N GLN A 55 7.43 11.56 -12.36
CA GLN A 55 6.68 11.64 -13.63
C GLN A 55 6.04 10.30 -14.02
N ALA A 56 6.25 9.23 -13.24
CA ALA A 56 5.56 7.97 -13.46
C ALA A 56 4.07 8.11 -13.16
N SER A 57 3.21 7.71 -14.09
CA SER A 57 1.77 7.70 -13.89
C SER A 57 1.39 6.69 -12.79
N PRO A 58 0.56 7.08 -11.81
CA PRO A 58 0.05 6.13 -10.83
C PRO A 58 -0.85 5.12 -11.53
N TYR A 59 -0.82 3.88 -11.04
CA TYR A 59 -1.71 2.83 -11.53
C TYR A 59 -3.04 2.89 -10.80
N TYR A 60 -3.00 3.24 -9.51
CA TYR A 60 -4.14 3.25 -8.61
C TYR A 60 -3.97 4.32 -7.55
N THR A 61 -5.05 5.04 -7.27
CA THR A 61 -5.10 6.05 -6.21
C THR A 61 -6.26 5.74 -5.28
N VAL A 62 -6.07 5.97 -3.98
CA VAL A 62 -7.09 5.74 -2.96
C VAL A 62 -7.30 7.01 -2.17
N THR A 63 -8.54 7.32 -1.83
CA THR A 63 -8.91 8.44 -0.95
C THR A 63 -9.77 7.94 0.20
N HIS A 64 -9.45 8.39 1.41
CA HIS A 64 -10.20 8.10 2.63
C HIS A 64 -11.05 9.32 3.03
N PHE A 65 -12.34 9.10 3.23
CA PHE A 65 -13.35 10.11 3.55
C PHE A 65 -13.80 9.93 5.00
N THR A 66 -13.50 10.90 5.86
CA THR A 66 -13.64 10.81 7.33
C THR A 66 -14.88 11.49 7.89
N GLU A 67 -15.78 12.01 7.05
CA GLU A 67 -16.99 12.77 7.43
C GLU A 67 -17.92 11.97 8.35
N PHE A 68 -17.87 10.63 8.27
CA PHE A 68 -18.67 9.73 9.11
C PHE A 68 -17.86 9.07 10.24
N ALA A 69 -16.60 9.46 10.43
CA ALA A 69 -15.73 8.83 11.42
C ALA A 69 -16.23 9.08 12.85
N GLU A 70 -16.62 10.33 13.16
CA GLU A 70 -17.06 10.70 14.52
C GLU A 70 -18.49 10.25 14.81
N THR A 71 -19.39 10.39 13.83
CA THR A 71 -20.83 10.16 14.02
C THR A 71 -21.26 8.71 13.79
N LYS A 72 -20.51 7.95 12.98
CA LYS A 72 -20.86 6.57 12.58
C LYS A 72 -19.71 5.57 12.76
N ASP A 73 -18.59 5.96 13.37
CA ASP A 73 -17.39 5.13 13.51
C ASP A 73 -16.97 4.48 12.17
N THR A 74 -17.10 5.24 11.07
CA THR A 74 -16.93 4.73 9.71
C THR A 74 -16.19 5.74 8.84
N VAL A 75 -15.11 5.30 8.22
CA VAL A 75 -14.38 6.00 7.16
C VAL A 75 -14.68 5.31 5.84
N LEU A 76 -15.13 6.07 4.83
CA LEU A 76 -15.35 5.56 3.49
C LEU A 76 -14.02 5.56 2.72
N VAL A 77 -13.84 4.56 1.86
CA VAL A 77 -12.61 4.41 1.08
C VAL A 77 -13.00 4.27 -0.37
N ARG A 78 -12.46 5.14 -1.21
CA ARG A 78 -12.65 5.09 -2.66
C ARG A 78 -11.30 4.78 -3.30
N GLY A 79 -11.29 3.79 -4.18
CA GLY A 79 -10.16 3.51 -5.04
C GLY A 79 -10.49 3.85 -6.49
N ASP A 80 -9.60 4.54 -7.16
CA ASP A 80 -9.70 4.89 -8.58
C ASP A 80 -8.54 4.24 -9.33
N VAL A 81 -8.86 3.29 -10.22
CA VAL A 81 -7.89 2.67 -11.12
C VAL A 81 -7.60 3.62 -12.26
N VAL A 82 -6.42 4.24 -12.22
CA VAL A 82 -6.00 5.28 -13.18
C VAL A 82 -5.51 4.65 -14.48
N PHE A 83 -4.79 3.54 -14.39
CA PHE A 83 -4.24 2.86 -15.56
C PHE A 83 -4.87 1.48 -15.77
N THR A 84 -6.07 1.48 -16.35
CA THR A 84 -6.92 0.28 -16.52
C THR A 84 -6.32 -0.82 -17.40
N SER A 85 -5.34 -0.51 -18.25
CA SER A 85 -4.59 -1.52 -19.02
C SER A 85 -3.52 -2.24 -18.18
N LYS A 86 -3.16 -1.70 -17.01
CA LYS A 86 -2.12 -2.22 -16.13
C LYS A 86 -2.67 -2.84 -14.86
N LEU A 87 -3.90 -2.55 -14.47
CA LEU A 87 -4.49 -3.00 -13.21
C LEU A 87 -5.98 -3.24 -13.37
N THR A 88 -6.44 -4.40 -12.93
CA THR A 88 -7.87 -4.73 -12.84
C THR A 88 -8.45 -4.32 -11.49
N ASP A 89 -9.78 -4.21 -11.38
CA ASP A 89 -10.45 -3.86 -10.12
C ASP A 89 -10.16 -4.87 -9.00
N ALA A 90 -10.07 -6.17 -9.33
CA ALA A 90 -9.75 -7.23 -8.37
C ALA A 90 -8.31 -7.09 -7.83
N GLU A 91 -7.35 -6.78 -8.71
CA GLU A 91 -5.97 -6.52 -8.32
C GLU A 91 -5.85 -5.24 -7.49
N ALA A 92 -6.57 -4.18 -7.86
CA ALA A 92 -6.60 -2.92 -7.12
C ALA A 92 -7.14 -3.12 -5.69
N LYS A 93 -8.21 -3.90 -5.55
CA LYS A 93 -8.75 -4.29 -4.25
C LYS A 93 -7.70 -5.07 -3.43
N CYS A 94 -7.04 -6.05 -4.03
CA CYS A 94 -5.99 -6.84 -3.38
C CYS A 94 -4.83 -5.95 -2.90
N LEU A 95 -4.40 -4.97 -3.70
CA LEU A 95 -3.37 -4.00 -3.31
C LEU A 95 -3.78 -3.17 -2.09
N LEU A 96 -5.03 -2.69 -2.06
CA LEU A 96 -5.54 -1.92 -0.93
C LEU A 96 -5.60 -2.76 0.35
N GLU A 97 -6.14 -3.98 0.26
CA GLU A 97 -6.21 -4.91 1.39
C GLU A 97 -4.82 -5.29 1.91
N THR A 98 -3.87 -5.50 1.01
CA THR A 98 -2.47 -5.78 1.35
C THR A 98 -1.83 -4.58 2.05
N ALA A 99 -1.97 -3.37 1.50
CA ALA A 99 -1.46 -2.13 2.10
C ALA A 99 -2.03 -1.92 3.51
N HIS A 100 -3.35 -2.04 3.67
CA HIS A 100 -4.00 -1.96 4.98
C HIS A 100 -3.48 -3.03 5.93
N SER A 101 -3.26 -4.26 5.45
CA SER A 101 -2.71 -5.32 6.30
C SER A 101 -1.33 -4.98 6.85
N PHE A 102 -0.43 -4.42 6.03
CA PHE A 102 0.90 -4.02 6.50
C PHE A 102 0.86 -2.86 7.50
N TYR A 103 0.02 -1.85 7.26
CA TYR A 103 -0.05 -0.69 8.15
C TYR A 103 -0.89 -0.95 9.41
N LEU A 104 -1.86 -1.85 9.40
CA LEU A 104 -2.79 -2.06 10.52
C LEU A 104 -2.45 -3.26 11.40
N ASN A 105 -1.53 -4.13 10.98
CA ASN A 105 -1.04 -5.26 11.79
C ASN A 105 0.34 -4.94 12.39
N ASP A 106 0.47 -5.07 13.70
CA ASP A 106 1.70 -4.70 14.42
C ASP A 106 2.94 -5.48 13.99
N VAL A 107 2.78 -6.76 13.64
CA VAL A 107 3.89 -7.61 13.20
C VAL A 107 4.32 -7.21 11.79
N ARG A 108 3.36 -7.06 10.87
CA ARG A 108 3.66 -6.67 9.48
C ARG A 108 4.17 -5.23 9.38
N TYR A 109 3.72 -4.34 10.25
CA TYR A 109 4.16 -2.93 10.25
C TYR A 109 5.65 -2.77 10.49
N LYS A 110 6.31 -3.70 11.20
CA LYS A 110 7.77 -3.68 11.37
C LYS A 110 8.53 -3.69 10.04
N LEU A 111 7.99 -4.34 9.01
CA LEU A 111 8.59 -4.32 7.68
C LEU A 111 8.46 -2.94 7.01
N VAL A 112 7.33 -2.26 7.23
CA VAL A 112 7.11 -0.88 6.77
C VAL A 112 8.07 0.07 7.48
N GLU A 113 8.20 -0.04 8.81
CA GLU A 113 9.13 0.79 9.57
C GLU A 113 10.58 0.58 9.11
N ARG A 114 11.00 -0.70 8.96
CA ARG A 114 12.34 -1.02 8.49
C ARG A 114 12.61 -0.42 7.11
N PHE A 115 11.65 -0.52 6.19
CA PHE A 115 11.79 0.09 4.86
C PHE A 115 12.05 1.61 4.92
N ASN A 116 11.36 2.34 5.80
CA ASN A 116 11.45 3.80 5.87
C ASN A 116 12.60 4.31 6.75
N LYS A 117 12.98 3.58 7.79
CA LYS A 117 13.92 4.05 8.83
C LYS A 117 15.26 3.31 8.83
N GLU A 118 15.27 2.07 8.36
CA GLU A 118 16.40 1.13 8.43
C GLU A 118 16.60 0.45 7.06
N THR A 119 16.55 1.24 5.98
CA THR A 119 16.45 0.72 4.60
C THR A 119 17.56 -0.27 4.21
N HIS A 120 18.73 -0.19 4.85
CA HIS A 120 19.85 -1.11 4.64
C HIS A 120 19.59 -2.53 5.14
N ASP A 121 18.70 -2.71 6.12
CA ASP A 121 18.32 -4.01 6.69
C ASP A 121 17.03 -4.56 6.05
N PHE A 122 16.42 -3.81 5.12
CA PHE A 122 15.19 -4.23 4.47
C PHE A 122 15.44 -5.26 3.37
N GLU A 123 14.77 -6.40 3.50
CA GLU A 123 14.83 -7.50 2.55
C GLU A 123 13.44 -7.77 1.97
N PHE A 124 13.26 -7.65 0.66
CA PHE A 124 11.94 -7.82 0.04
C PHE A 124 11.39 -9.25 0.19
N LYS A 125 12.25 -10.26 0.36
CA LYS A 125 11.85 -11.64 0.64
C LYS A 125 11.02 -11.76 1.93
N ASP A 126 11.27 -10.91 2.92
CA ASP A 126 10.52 -10.91 4.18
C ASP A 126 9.07 -10.45 3.95
N VAL A 127 8.85 -9.57 2.96
CA VAL A 127 7.50 -9.15 2.51
C VAL A 127 6.77 -10.32 1.86
N LEU A 128 7.45 -11.06 0.97
CA LEU A 128 6.87 -12.25 0.33
C LEU A 128 6.50 -13.31 1.37
N GLN A 129 7.39 -13.58 2.32
CA GLN A 129 7.15 -14.53 3.40
C GLN A 129 5.99 -14.09 4.30
N ALA A 130 5.89 -12.81 4.64
CA ALA A 130 4.79 -12.28 5.44
C ALA A 130 3.42 -12.44 4.75
N LEU A 131 3.41 -12.55 3.42
CA LEU A 131 2.22 -12.79 2.60
C LEU A 131 2.06 -14.27 2.18
N GLU A 132 2.90 -15.17 2.70
CA GLU A 132 2.91 -16.60 2.36
C GLU A 132 3.02 -16.85 0.85
N MET A 133 3.67 -15.94 0.12
CA MET A 133 3.88 -16.08 -1.31
C MET A 133 5.03 -17.04 -1.59
N PRO A 134 4.97 -17.80 -2.71
CA PRO A 134 6.09 -18.61 -3.16
C PRO A 134 7.35 -17.73 -3.31
N SER A 135 8.39 -18.08 -2.57
CA SER A 135 9.74 -17.55 -2.80
C SER A 135 10.43 -18.49 -3.79
N MET A 136 10.93 -17.94 -4.89
CA MET A 136 11.78 -18.65 -5.85
C MET A 136 13.17 -18.86 -5.27
#